data_AF-A0A820E7U4-F1
#
_entry.id   AF-A0A820E7U4-F1
#
_cell.length_a   1.000
_cell.length_b   1.000
_cell.length_c   1.000
_cell.angle_alpha   90.00
_cell.angle_beta   90.00
_cell.angle_gamma   90.00
#
_symmetry.space_group_name_H-M   'P 1'
#
loop_
_entity.id
_entity.type
_entity.pdbx_description
1 polymer ?
#
loop_
_entity_poly.entity_id
_entity_poly.type
_entity_poly.pdbx_seq_one_letter_code
_entity_poly.pdbx_strand_id
1 'polypeptide(L)'
;MEKGSWDKYRMLLLLVTAYVVMCITVIIGFTGQFFYWLIFDVCNFSKERSNRKLNVTKSSKPNEYYTLIIGSGFSGLGVAIKLRELGTDNFIIIERNAHIGGTWYANTYPGCTCDVPSNLYSFSFEPNPNWSHFFGRQPEIGQYLEHCTDKYDIRRHIKFSTTVTKMKWLDDKQLWEVTTQSNGE
;
A
#
# COMPACT_ATOMS: atom_id res chain seq x y z
N MET A 1 -38.15 2.22 -57.12
CA MET A 1 -36.74 1.78 -57.27
C MET A 1 -35.90 2.98 -56.86
N GLU A 2 -35.13 3.04 -55.77
CA GLU A 2 -34.09 2.12 -55.30
C GLU A 2 -33.66 2.48 -53.83
N LYS A 3 -34.61 2.86 -52.95
CA LYS A 3 -34.28 3.36 -51.58
C LYS A 3 -33.76 2.30 -50.59
N GLY A 4 -33.90 1.00 -50.87
CA GLY A 4 -33.55 -0.07 -49.91
C GLY A 4 -32.11 -0.61 -49.98
N SER A 5 -31.33 -0.19 -50.97
CA SER A 5 -29.96 -0.69 -51.18
C SER A 5 -28.95 0.11 -50.34
N TRP A 6 -29.09 1.44 -50.34
CA TRP A 6 -28.24 2.38 -49.61
C TRP A 6 -28.22 2.16 -48.09
N ASP A 7 -29.37 1.80 -47.48
CA ASP A 7 -29.45 1.56 -46.04
C ASP A 7 -28.75 0.28 -45.60
N LYS A 8 -28.74 -0.76 -46.45
CA LYS A 8 -28.03 -2.02 -46.17
C LYS A 8 -26.52 -1.83 -46.19
N TYR A 9 -25.99 -1.09 -47.16
CA TYR A 9 -24.55 -0.80 -47.22
C TYR A 9 -24.10 0.12 -46.09
N ARG A 10 -24.94 1.07 -45.64
CA ARG A 10 -24.63 1.90 -44.46
C ARG A 10 -24.60 1.08 -43.18
N MET A 11 -25.57 0.18 -42.98
CA MET A 11 -25.55 -0.73 -41.82
C MET A 11 -24.36 -1.69 -41.86
N LEU A 12 -24.05 -2.25 -43.03
CA LEU A 12 -22.87 -3.12 -43.20
C LEU A 12 -21.57 -2.35 -42.92
N LEU A 13 -21.45 -1.13 -43.44
CA LEU A 13 -20.28 -0.27 -43.18
C LEU A 13 -20.14 0.05 -41.70
N LEU A 14 -21.23 0.39 -41.00
CA LEU A 14 -21.23 0.65 -39.55
C LEU A 14 -20.83 -0.58 -38.73
N LEU A 15 -21.29 -1.77 -39.13
CA LEU A 15 -20.91 -3.02 -38.46
C LEU A 15 -19.44 -3.36 -38.69
N VAL A 16 -18.94 -3.18 -39.91
CA VAL A 16 -17.54 -3.40 -40.24
C VAL A 16 -16.65 -2.39 -39.51
N THR A 17 -17.01 -1.10 -39.48
CA THR A 17 -16.23 -0.10 -38.75
C THR A 17 -16.24 -0.36 -37.25
N ALA A 18 -17.38 -0.70 -36.65
CA ALA A 18 -17.46 -1.06 -35.24
C ALA A 18 -16.59 -2.29 -34.90
N TYR A 19 -16.63 -3.32 -35.75
CA TYR A 19 -15.79 -4.52 -35.60
C TYR A 19 -14.30 -4.19 -35.70
N VAL A 20 -13.90 -3.39 -36.69
CA VAL A 20 -12.50 -2.97 -36.86
C VAL A 20 -12.02 -2.16 -35.66
N VAL A 21 -12.83 -1.21 -35.16
CA VAL A 21 -12.49 -0.43 -33.96
C VAL A 21 -12.33 -1.36 -32.75
N MET A 22 -13.21 -2.35 -32.58
CA MET A 22 -13.10 -3.34 -31.50
C MET A 22 -11.83 -4.20 -31.61
N CYS A 23 -11.49 -4.67 -32.82
CA CYS A 23 -10.26 -5.44 -33.02
C CYS A 23 -9.01 -4.60 -32.73
N ILE A 24 -8.99 -3.34 -33.17
CA ILE A 24 -7.87 -2.42 -32.92
C ILE A 24 -7.71 -2.17 -31.42
N THR A 25 -8.79 -1.89 -30.69
CA THR A 25 -8.70 -1.63 -29.24
C THR A 25 -8.23 -2.84 -28.47
N VAL A 26 -8.69 -4.04 -28.83
CA VAL A 26 -8.22 -5.31 -28.23
C VAL A 26 -6.73 -5.53 -28.52
N ILE A 27 -6.29 -5.38 -29.77
CA ILE A 27 -4.88 -5.58 -30.14
C ILE A 27 -3.97 -4.56 -29.46
N ILE A 28 -4.37 -3.28 -29.39
CA ILE A 28 -3.60 -2.24 -28.68
C ILE A 28 -3.55 -2.55 -27.18
N GLY A 29 -4.66 -3.00 -26.58
CA GLY A 29 -4.68 -3.40 -25.17
C GLY A 29 -3.73 -4.57 -24.89
N PHE A 30 -3.77 -5.61 -25.71
CA PHE A 30 -2.89 -6.78 -25.56
C PHE A 30 -1.42 -6.46 -25.83
N THR A 31 -1.12 -5.69 -26.88
CA THR A 31 0.25 -5.27 -27.18
C THR A 31 0.80 -4.34 -26.10
N GLY A 32 0.00 -3.38 -25.61
CA GLY A 32 0.35 -2.53 -24.48
C GLY A 32 0.67 -3.34 -23.22
N GLN A 33 -0.16 -4.32 -22.87
CA GLN A 33 0.07 -5.19 -21.73
C GLN A 33 1.32 -6.06 -21.89
N PHE A 34 1.57 -6.58 -23.10
CA PHE A 34 2.77 -7.36 -23.42
C PHE A 34 4.04 -6.51 -23.33
N PHE A 35 4.05 -5.31 -23.90
CA PHE A 35 5.20 -4.40 -23.80
C PHE A 35 5.42 -3.91 -22.38
N TYR A 36 4.36 -3.69 -21.61
CA TYR A 36 4.47 -3.40 -20.18
C TYR A 36 5.17 -4.54 -19.45
N TRP A 37 4.69 -5.79 -19.62
CA TRP A 37 5.31 -6.96 -19.02
C TRP A 37 6.77 -7.13 -19.47
N LEU A 38 7.07 -6.99 -20.76
CA LEU A 38 8.42 -7.10 -21.30
C LEU A 38 9.36 -6.05 -20.68
N ILE A 39 8.96 -4.78 -20.69
CA ILE A 39 9.81 -3.67 -20.23
C ILE A 39 10.00 -3.70 -18.72
N PHE A 40 8.95 -3.99 -17.94
CA PHE A 40 9.03 -3.87 -16.49
C PHE A 40 9.48 -5.17 -15.80
N ASP A 41 9.06 -6.34 -16.28
CA ASP A 41 9.40 -7.63 -15.67
C ASP A 41 10.62 -8.29 -16.33
N VAL A 42 10.68 -8.40 -17.67
CA VAL A 42 11.80 -9.08 -18.36
C VAL A 42 13.07 -8.25 -18.32
N CYS A 43 12.98 -6.95 -18.59
CA CYS A 43 14.15 -6.07 -18.48
C CYS A 43 14.53 -5.74 -17.03
N ASN A 44 13.87 -6.34 -16.03
CA ASN A 44 14.22 -6.25 -14.60
C ASN A 44 14.26 -4.82 -14.04
N PHE A 45 13.62 -3.87 -14.71
CA PHE A 45 13.62 -2.45 -14.36
C PHE A 45 13.01 -2.20 -12.97
N SER A 46 12.06 -3.06 -12.57
CA SER A 46 11.50 -3.11 -11.22
C SER A 46 12.56 -3.38 -10.13
N LYS A 47 13.49 -4.30 -10.41
CA LYS A 47 14.49 -4.79 -9.44
C LYS A 47 15.61 -3.78 -9.21
N GLU A 48 16.01 -3.02 -10.23
CA GLU A 48 17.00 -1.95 -10.08
C GLU A 48 16.51 -0.80 -9.18
N ARG A 49 15.21 -0.44 -9.26
CA ARG A 49 14.62 0.60 -8.41
C ARG A 49 14.64 0.22 -6.92
N SER A 50 14.48 -1.07 -6.61
CA SER A 50 14.49 -1.61 -5.24
C SER A 50 15.85 -1.51 -4.53
N ASN A 51 16.96 -1.44 -5.28
CA ASN A 51 18.31 -1.43 -4.69
C ASN A 51 18.81 -0.02 -4.34
N ARG A 52 18.04 1.03 -4.65
CA ARG A 52 18.44 2.40 -4.35
C ARG A 52 18.27 2.67 -2.85
N LYS A 53 19.38 2.72 -2.12
CA LYS A 53 19.36 3.18 -0.72
C LYS A 53 18.98 4.64 -0.63
N LEU A 54 18.15 4.98 0.34
CA LEU A 54 17.80 6.35 0.67
C LEU A 54 18.95 6.96 1.46
N ASN A 55 19.69 7.89 0.86
CA ASN A 55 20.68 8.70 1.57
C ASN A 55 19.96 9.82 2.34
N VAL A 56 19.26 9.44 3.40
CA VAL A 56 18.59 10.36 4.32
C VAL A 56 19.54 10.60 5.49
N THR A 57 20.05 11.82 5.60
CA THR A 57 20.76 12.26 6.79
C THR A 57 19.77 12.36 7.95
N LYS A 58 20.14 11.79 9.09
CA LYS A 58 19.38 11.92 10.33
C LYS A 58 19.41 13.40 10.76
N SER A 59 18.25 13.98 11.07
CA SER A 59 18.23 15.37 11.53
C SER A 59 18.95 15.48 12.86
N SER A 60 19.70 16.56 13.06
CA SER A 60 20.38 16.84 14.33
C SER A 60 19.43 17.38 15.40
N LYS A 61 18.21 17.79 15.02
CA LYS A 61 17.23 18.34 15.95
C LYS A 61 16.37 17.23 16.55
N PRO A 62 16.11 17.26 17.87
CA PRO A 62 15.18 16.33 18.49
C PRO A 62 13.78 16.55 17.91
N ASN A 63 13.05 15.45 17.69
CA ASN A 63 11.68 15.42 17.14
C ASN A 63 11.53 15.88 15.68
N GLU A 64 12.62 15.95 14.91
CA GLU A 64 12.55 16.15 13.47
C GLU A 64 12.85 14.83 12.76
N TYR A 65 11.90 14.37 11.94
CA TYR A 65 11.97 13.10 11.24
C TYR A 65 11.85 13.33 9.74
N TYR A 66 12.55 12.54 8.94
CA TYR A 66 12.41 12.61 7.47
C TYR A 66 11.03 12.10 7.01
N THR A 67 10.45 11.15 7.75
CA THR A 67 9.12 10.63 7.45
C THR A 67 8.30 10.46 8.73
N LEU A 68 7.08 10.99 8.69
CA LEU A 68 6.05 10.73 9.68
C LEU A 68 5.04 9.74 9.09
N ILE A 69 4.76 8.67 9.84
CA ILE A 69 3.73 7.68 9.54
C ILE A 69 2.64 7.82 10.60
N ILE A 70 1.38 7.88 10.18
CA ILE A 70 0.24 7.99 11.10
C ILE A 70 -0.54 6.69 11.05
N GLY A 71 -0.60 6.00 12.19
CA GLY A 71 -1.20 4.68 12.34
C GLY A 71 -0.22 3.53 12.13
N SER A 72 -0.44 2.47 12.89
CA SER A 72 0.42 1.28 12.98
C SER A 72 -0.30 0.00 12.56
N GLY A 73 -1.24 0.12 11.60
CA GLY A 73 -1.82 -1.02 10.90
C GLY A 73 -0.91 -1.55 9.79
N PHE A 74 -1.45 -2.43 8.94
CA PHE A 74 -0.72 -3.02 7.79
C PHE A 74 -0.01 -1.97 6.92
N SER A 75 -0.69 -0.86 6.59
CA SER A 75 -0.11 0.20 5.75
C SER A 75 1.08 0.88 6.40
N GLY A 76 0.93 1.33 7.65
CA GLY A 76 1.99 2.02 8.39
C GLY A 76 3.20 1.12 8.63
N LEU A 77 2.97 -0.14 9.01
CA LEU A 77 4.04 -1.12 9.16
C LEU A 77 4.73 -1.45 7.83
N GLY A 78 3.97 -1.63 6.75
CA GLY A 78 4.53 -1.88 5.42
C GLY A 78 5.46 -0.76 4.97
N VAL A 79 5.07 0.51 5.16
CA VAL A 79 5.91 1.67 4.86
C VAL A 79 7.18 1.68 5.73
N ALA A 80 7.03 1.47 7.04
CA ALA A 80 8.17 1.47 7.97
C ALA A 80 9.19 0.38 7.65
N ILE A 81 8.72 -0.84 7.34
CA ILE A 81 9.58 -1.96 6.95
C ILE A 81 10.32 -1.63 5.64
N LYS A 82 9.64 -1.07 4.64
CA LYS A 82 10.30 -0.67 3.39
C LYS A 82 11.30 0.48 3.56
N LEU A 83 11.03 1.45 4.44
CA LEU A 83 12.02 2.47 4.78
C LEU A 83 13.28 1.87 5.40
N ARG A 84 13.12 0.87 6.29
CA ARG A 84 14.23 0.12 6.87
C ARG A 84 15.02 -0.67 5.83
N GLU A 85 14.35 -1.36 4.91
CA GLU A 85 14.98 -2.05 3.78
C GLU A 85 15.77 -1.09 2.87
N LEU A 86 15.26 0.13 2.67
CA LEU A 86 15.96 1.21 1.94
C LEU A 86 17.13 1.82 2.72
N GLY A 87 17.39 1.34 3.94
CA GLY A 87 18.54 1.72 4.76
C GLY A 87 18.35 2.97 5.60
N THR A 88 17.12 3.46 5.79
CA THR A 88 16.83 4.60 6.65
C THR A 88 16.05 4.19 7.90
N ASP A 89 16.39 4.79 9.03
CA ASP A 89 15.70 4.69 10.32
C ASP A 89 15.12 6.04 10.77
N ASN A 90 15.24 7.08 9.93
CA ASN A 90 14.84 8.44 10.25
C ASN A 90 13.33 8.66 10.00
N PHE A 91 12.52 7.89 10.73
CA PHE A 91 11.07 8.00 10.70
C PHE A 91 10.47 7.74 12.08
N ILE A 92 9.25 8.23 12.26
CA ILE A 92 8.42 7.95 13.44
C ILE A 92 7.03 7.54 13.00
N ILE A 93 6.45 6.60 13.74
CA ILE A 93 5.06 6.19 13.61
C ILE A 93 4.30 6.74 14.82
N ILE A 94 3.20 7.46 14.59
CA ILE A 94 2.31 7.94 15.65
C ILE A 94 1.05 7.06 15.63
N GLU A 95 0.79 6.38 16.74
CA GLU A 95 -0.37 5.50 16.91
C GLU A 95 -1.24 5.99 18.07
N ARG A 96 -2.54 6.16 17.80
CA ARG A 96 -3.52 6.61 18.81
C ARG A 96 -3.79 5.55 19.87
N ASN A 97 -3.69 4.28 19.50
CA ASN A 97 -3.94 3.14 20.37
C ASN A 97 -2.70 2.79 21.21
N ALA A 98 -2.91 2.00 22.26
CA ALA A 98 -1.83 1.53 23.13
C ALA A 98 -0.98 0.41 22.50
N HIS A 99 -1.48 -0.26 21.46
CA HIS A 99 -0.83 -1.39 20.81
C HIS A 99 -0.95 -1.34 19.28
N ILE A 100 -0.19 -2.21 18.62
CA ILE A 100 -0.19 -2.38 17.17
C ILE A 100 -1.52 -2.98 16.69
N GLY A 101 -1.85 -2.77 15.42
CA GLY A 101 -2.84 -3.62 14.73
C GLY A 101 -3.83 -2.84 13.88
N GLY A 102 -3.97 -1.54 14.11
CA GLY A 102 -4.93 -0.70 13.39
C GLY A 102 -6.35 -1.27 13.48
N THR A 103 -6.95 -1.62 12.34
CA THR A 103 -8.26 -2.30 12.27
C THR A 103 -8.33 -3.53 13.18
N TRP A 104 -7.26 -4.33 13.20
CA TRP A 104 -7.21 -5.57 13.98
C TRP A 104 -6.94 -5.34 15.46
N TYR A 105 -6.58 -4.13 15.88
CA TYR A 105 -6.60 -3.76 17.30
C TYR A 105 -7.96 -3.16 17.70
N ALA A 106 -8.50 -2.29 16.86
CA ALA A 106 -9.70 -1.52 17.16
C ALA A 106 -10.99 -2.38 17.20
N ASN A 107 -11.01 -3.53 16.55
CA ASN A 107 -12.19 -4.39 16.45
C ASN A 107 -11.98 -5.69 17.22
N THR A 108 -12.75 -5.92 18.29
CA THR A 108 -12.65 -7.15 19.11
C THR A 108 -14.02 -7.81 19.32
N TYR A 109 -14.98 -7.56 18.44
CA TYR A 109 -16.30 -8.18 18.53
C TYR A 109 -16.24 -9.69 18.22
N PRO A 110 -17.11 -10.51 18.82
CA PRO A 110 -17.14 -11.95 18.57
C PRO A 110 -17.33 -12.27 17.08
N GLY A 111 -16.47 -13.12 16.53
CA GLY A 111 -16.52 -13.51 15.12
C GLY A 111 -15.84 -12.53 14.15
N CYS A 112 -15.07 -11.56 14.64
CA CYS A 112 -14.27 -10.69 13.78
C CYS A 112 -13.23 -11.50 12.97
N THR A 113 -13.39 -11.50 11.65
CA THR A 113 -12.59 -12.27 10.69
C THR A 113 -12.32 -11.46 9.43
N CYS A 114 -11.29 -11.86 8.68
CA CYS A 114 -11.00 -11.31 7.35
C CYS A 114 -11.84 -12.03 6.28
N ASP A 115 -12.28 -11.29 5.27
CA ASP A 115 -12.97 -11.80 4.09
C ASP A 115 -12.01 -12.28 2.99
N VAL A 116 -10.72 -11.97 3.12
CA VAL A 116 -9.65 -12.45 2.24
C VAL A 116 -9.07 -13.76 2.78
N PRO A 117 -8.82 -14.77 1.93
CA PRO A 117 -8.12 -15.99 2.34
C PRO A 117 -6.80 -15.65 3.04
N SER A 118 -6.52 -16.28 4.18
CA SER A 118 -5.40 -15.92 5.07
C SER A 118 -4.04 -15.96 4.36
N ASN A 119 -3.85 -16.92 3.44
CA ASN A 119 -2.64 -17.05 2.64
C ASN A 119 -2.39 -15.85 1.69
N LEU A 120 -3.42 -15.08 1.37
CA LEU A 120 -3.34 -13.85 0.58
C LEU A 120 -3.33 -12.58 1.45
N TYR A 121 -3.57 -12.72 2.76
CA TYR A 121 -3.67 -11.61 3.71
C TYR A 121 -2.43 -11.51 4.63
N SER A 122 -1.25 -11.54 3.99
CA SER A 122 0.04 -11.30 4.61
C SER A 122 0.87 -10.37 3.73
N PHE A 123 1.97 -9.83 4.26
CA PHE A 123 2.91 -9.08 3.44
C PHE A 123 3.54 -10.03 2.42
N SER A 124 3.66 -9.60 1.17
CA SER A 124 4.26 -10.43 0.12
C SER A 124 5.70 -10.84 0.40
N PHE A 125 6.42 -10.03 1.20
CA PHE A 125 7.78 -10.29 1.66
C PHE A 125 7.86 -11.05 2.99
N GLU A 126 6.73 -11.24 3.68
CA GLU A 126 6.63 -11.97 4.95
C GLU A 126 5.36 -12.83 4.98
N PRO A 127 5.29 -13.89 4.15
CA PRO A 127 4.14 -14.80 4.17
C PRO A 127 4.10 -15.58 5.48
N ASN A 128 2.90 -15.80 6.02
CA ASN A 128 2.70 -16.63 7.21
C ASN A 128 2.17 -18.02 6.80
N PRO A 129 2.96 -19.10 6.94
CA PRO A 129 2.51 -20.46 6.62
C PRO A 129 1.66 -21.09 7.72
N ASN A 130 1.60 -20.48 8.91
CA ASN A 130 1.02 -21.08 10.11
C ASN A 130 -0.40 -20.59 10.41
N TRP A 131 -1.13 -20.09 9.40
CA TRP A 131 -2.54 -19.74 9.58
C TRP A 131 -3.36 -20.97 9.96
N SER A 132 -4.07 -20.87 11.08
CA SER A 132 -4.95 -21.90 11.63
C SER A 132 -6.31 -21.97 10.93
N HIS A 133 -6.72 -20.89 10.25
CA HIS A 133 -8.00 -20.80 9.56
C HIS A 133 -7.83 -20.31 8.11
N PHE A 134 -8.72 -20.77 7.22
CA PHE A 134 -8.78 -20.29 5.84
C PHE A 134 -9.10 -18.80 5.75
N PHE A 135 -9.93 -18.30 6.68
CA PHE A 135 -10.20 -16.89 6.89
C PHE A 135 -9.67 -16.49 8.27
N GLY A 136 -8.64 -15.64 8.29
CA GLY A 136 -7.90 -15.28 9.49
C GLY A 136 -8.80 -14.59 10.51
N ARG A 137 -8.72 -15.01 11.77
CA ARG A 137 -9.44 -14.37 12.87
C ARG A 137 -8.67 -13.16 13.39
N GLN A 138 -9.37 -12.18 13.95
CA GLN A 138 -8.72 -10.97 14.45
C GLN A 138 -7.53 -11.21 15.40
N PRO A 139 -7.57 -12.12 16.40
CA PRO A 139 -6.44 -12.33 17.30
C PRO A 139 -5.19 -12.84 16.56
N GLU A 140 -5.41 -13.70 15.55
CA GLU A 140 -4.34 -14.31 14.77
C GLU A 140 -3.68 -13.29 13.83
N ILE A 141 -4.48 -12.44 13.21
CA ILE A 141 -3.98 -11.35 12.37
C ILE A 141 -3.24 -10.31 13.23
N GLY A 142 -3.75 -10.01 14.43
CA GLY A 142 -3.06 -9.16 15.40
C GLY A 142 -1.69 -9.73 15.78
N GLN A 143 -1.60 -11.02 16.09
CA GLN A 143 -0.34 -11.70 16.39
C GLN A 143 0.65 -11.66 15.22
N TYR A 144 0.16 -11.83 13.99
CA TYR A 144 0.98 -11.68 12.79
C TYR A 144 1.58 -10.26 12.67
N LEU A 145 0.80 -9.21 12.95
CA LEU A 145 1.30 -7.83 12.93
C LEU A 145 2.30 -7.55 14.06
N GLU A 146 2.07 -8.09 15.27
CA GLU A 146 3.04 -8.03 16.37
C GLU A 146 4.36 -8.71 15.97
N HIS A 147 4.29 -9.91 15.38
CA HIS A 147 5.45 -10.62 14.87
C HIS A 147 6.26 -9.80 13.87
N CYS A 148 5.61 -9.22 12.85
CA CYS A 148 6.29 -8.36 11.88
C CYS A 148 6.93 -7.13 12.56
N THR A 149 6.23 -6.51 13.51
CA THR A 149 6.71 -5.32 14.23
C THR A 149 8.02 -5.61 14.96
N ASP A 150 8.11 -6.77 15.61
CA ASP A 150 9.31 -7.18 16.35
C ASP A 150 10.42 -7.70 15.43
N LYS A 151 10.09 -8.53 14.43
CA LYS A 151 11.05 -9.09 13.47
C LYS A 151 11.82 -8.01 12.72
N TYR A 152 11.13 -6.95 12.31
CA TYR A 152 11.73 -5.83 11.57
C TYR A 152 12.15 -4.67 12.49
N ASP A 153 12.05 -4.84 13.81
CA ASP A 153 12.55 -3.92 14.81
C ASP A 153 11.96 -2.49 14.63
N ILE A 154 10.64 -2.49 14.38
CA ILE A 154 9.83 -1.29 14.13
C ILE A 154 9.28 -0.71 15.43
N ARG A 155 9.10 -1.53 16.48
CA ARG A 155 8.43 -1.11 17.72
C ARG A 155 9.00 0.17 18.33
N ARG A 156 10.33 0.32 18.34
CA ARG A 156 11.00 1.52 18.88
C ARG A 156 10.71 2.82 18.12
N HIS A 157 10.24 2.72 16.88
CA HIS A 157 9.86 3.85 16.04
C HIS A 157 8.40 4.25 16.24
N ILE A 158 7.65 3.50 17.05
CA ILE A 158 6.23 3.76 17.30
C ILE A 158 6.07 4.51 18.61
N LYS A 159 5.39 5.65 18.54
CA LYS A 159 4.86 6.34 19.70
C LYS A 159 3.38 6.01 19.84
N PHE A 160 3.09 5.08 20.75
CA PHE A 160 1.73 4.66 21.10
C PHE A 160 1.01 5.73 21.93
N SER A 161 -0.30 5.52 22.12
CA SER A 161 -1.19 6.37 22.90
C SER A 161 -0.98 7.86 22.57
N THR A 162 -0.86 8.17 21.29
CA THR A 162 -0.57 9.52 20.82
C THR A 162 -1.41 9.81 19.57
N THR A 163 -2.24 10.84 19.63
CA THR A 163 -3.08 11.27 18.51
C THR A 163 -2.44 12.44 17.80
N VAL A 164 -2.36 12.40 16.46
CA VAL A 164 -2.07 13.60 15.67
C VAL A 164 -3.32 14.46 15.62
N THR A 165 -3.25 15.68 16.14
CA THR A 165 -4.40 16.60 16.25
C THR A 165 -4.37 17.70 15.20
N LYS A 166 -3.19 18.05 14.68
CA LYS A 166 -3.02 19.09 13.67
C LYS A 166 -1.78 18.84 12.84
N MET A 167 -1.85 19.17 11.55
CA MET A 167 -0.70 19.26 10.66
C MET A 167 -0.73 20.60 9.92
N LYS A 168 0.42 21.24 9.82
CA LYS A 168 0.59 22.49 9.07
C LYS A 168 1.86 22.39 8.23
N TRP A 169 1.74 22.68 6.95
CA TRP A 169 2.91 22.83 6.09
C TRP A 169 3.61 24.17 6.37
N LEU A 170 4.93 24.14 6.48
CA LEU A 170 5.79 25.30 6.65
C LEU A 170 6.59 25.52 5.36
N ASP A 171 6.14 26.44 4.51
CA ASP A 171 6.77 26.71 3.20
C ASP A 171 8.23 27.17 3.30
N ASP A 172 8.58 27.94 4.32
CA ASP A 172 9.95 28.42 4.56
C ASP A 172 10.93 27.29 4.85
N LYS A 173 10.45 26.21 5.48
CA LYS A 173 11.27 25.06 5.89
C LYS A 173 11.10 23.85 4.99
N GLN A 174 10.07 23.85 4.14
CA GLN A 174 9.65 22.68 3.36
C GLN A 174 9.41 21.45 4.26
N LEU A 175 8.78 21.67 5.41
CA LEU A 175 8.51 20.63 6.42
C LEU A 175 7.05 20.67 6.88
N TRP A 176 6.55 19.52 7.32
CA TRP A 176 5.30 19.42 8.07
C TRP A 176 5.57 19.65 9.55
N GLU A 177 4.95 20.68 10.11
CA GLU A 177 4.79 20.84 11.55
C GLU A 177 3.57 20.04 12.01
N VAL A 178 3.78 19.14 12.97
CA VAL A 178 2.75 18.20 13.42
C VAL A 178 2.55 18.33 14.92
N THR A 179 1.33 18.66 15.31
CA THR A 179 0.92 18.69 16.71
C THR A 179 0.37 17.33 17.11
N THR A 180 0.89 16.79 18.20
CA THR A 180 0.42 15.54 18.78
C THR A 180 -0.09 15.76 20.19
N GLN A 181 -1.07 14.97 20.59
CA GLN A 181 -1.60 14.91 21.94
C GLN A 181 -1.34 13.50 22.48
N SER A 182 -0.74 13.40 23.67
CA SER A 182 -0.66 12.12 24.35
C SER A 182 -2.04 11.76 24.91
N ASN A 183 -2.44 10.51 24.72
CA ASN A 183 -3.71 9.94 25.17
C ASN A 183 -3.54 9.23 26.53
N GLY A 184 -2.49 9.53 27.31
CA GLY A 184 -2.32 9.00 28.67
C GLY A 184 -3.30 9.67 29.64
N GLU A 185 -3.87 8.86 30.55
CA GLU A 185 -4.88 9.15 31.60
C GLU A 185 -5.36 10.61 31.77
#